data_AF-A0A0C9UB89-F1
#
_entry.id   AF-A0A0C9UB89-F1
#
_cell.length_a   1.000
_cell.length_b   1.000
_cell.length_c   1.000
_cell.angle_alpha   90.00
_cell.angle_beta   90.00
_cell.angle_gamma   90.00
#
_symmetry.space_group_name_H-M   'P 1'
#
loop_
_entity.id
_entity.type
_entity.pdbx_description
1 polymer ?
#
loop_
_entity_poly.entity_id
_entity_poly.type
_entity_poly.pdbx_seq_one_letter_code
_entity_poly.pdbx_strand_id
1 'polypeptide(L)'
;RNEDSIIQAYFDHSRPRIDPIVCINILILSFRNGRGAELSESLDWVFNILQSRKYINGTYYEVTAECFLYFISGLISNMPNICSAMMESFGEAVRERFSMPGDGLTVSMRILAAASVGLSDVSDISSLLKLQNQDGSIKRYMYKYGSTGMLIGNRGLAP
;
A
#
# COMPACT_ATOMS: atom_id res chain seq x y z
N ARG A 1 -18.46 4.23 -11.69
CA ARG A 1 -17.39 5.22 -11.90
C ARG A 1 -17.95 6.61 -11.57
N ASN A 2 -17.16 7.59 -11.11
CA ASN A 2 -17.61 8.99 -10.97
C ASN A 2 -17.50 9.75 -12.32
N GLU A 3 -17.74 11.07 -12.31
CA GLU A 3 -17.61 11.94 -13.49
C GLU A 3 -16.20 11.89 -14.10
N ASP A 4 -15.18 11.61 -13.29
CA ASP A 4 -13.78 11.43 -13.72
C ASP A 4 -13.43 9.97 -14.09
N SER A 5 -14.43 9.10 -14.28
CA SER A 5 -14.22 7.68 -14.60
C SER A 5 -13.52 6.83 -13.52
N ILE A 6 -13.38 7.34 -12.29
CA ILE A 6 -12.74 6.63 -11.16
C ILE A 6 -13.72 5.65 -10.52
N ILE A 7 -13.24 4.45 -10.17
CA ILE A 7 -14.06 3.43 -9.48
C ILE A 7 -14.43 3.89 -8.06
N GLN A 8 -15.69 3.70 -7.70
CA GLN A 8 -16.22 4.10 -6.39
C GLN A 8 -16.26 2.91 -5.43
N ALA A 9 -15.81 3.10 -4.20
CA ALA A 9 -15.65 2.05 -3.19
C ALA A 9 -16.89 1.82 -2.30
N TYR A 10 -17.81 2.80 -2.22
CA TYR A 10 -18.95 2.75 -1.31
C TYR A 10 -20.25 3.23 -1.97
N PHE A 11 -21.38 2.65 -1.55
CA PHE A 11 -22.74 3.08 -1.93
C PHE A 11 -23.31 4.17 -1.01
N ASP A 12 -22.54 4.68 -0.05
CA ASP A 12 -22.95 5.73 0.91
C ASP A 12 -22.76 7.14 0.30
N HIS A 13 -23.83 7.93 0.28
CA HIS A 13 -23.86 9.27 -0.31
C HIS A 13 -23.12 10.34 0.51
N SER A 14 -22.74 10.06 1.76
CA SER A 14 -22.15 11.04 2.68
C SER A 14 -20.61 11.11 2.65
N ARG A 15 -19.93 10.27 1.86
CA ARG A 15 -18.47 10.08 1.93
C ARG A 15 -17.78 10.32 0.59
N PRO A 16 -16.52 10.81 0.57
CA PRO A 16 -15.70 10.79 -0.63
C PRO A 16 -15.62 9.35 -1.14
N ARG A 17 -16.21 9.08 -2.30
CA ARG A 17 -16.48 7.70 -2.77
C ARG A 17 -15.25 6.98 -3.32
N ILE A 18 -14.05 7.47 -3.04
CA ILE A 18 -12.83 7.04 -3.70
C ILE A 18 -11.81 6.67 -2.63
N ASP A 19 -11.40 5.40 -2.64
CA ASP A 19 -10.32 4.89 -1.80
C ASP A 19 -9.19 4.35 -2.71
N PRO A 20 -7.94 4.78 -2.52
CA PRO A 20 -6.85 4.38 -3.40
C PRO A 20 -6.47 2.90 -3.29
N ILE A 21 -6.63 2.26 -2.12
CA ILE A 21 -6.33 0.84 -1.95
C ILE A 21 -7.35 -0.01 -2.68
N VAL A 22 -8.64 0.33 -2.55
CA VAL A 22 -9.71 -0.34 -3.29
C VAL A 22 -9.47 -0.21 -4.79
N CYS A 23 -9.10 1.00 -5.25
CA CYS A 23 -8.76 1.24 -6.65
C CYS A 23 -7.58 0.36 -7.11
N ILE A 24 -6.50 0.31 -6.34
CA ILE A 24 -5.33 -0.53 -6.61
C ILE A 24 -5.72 -2.02 -6.71
N ASN A 25 -6.53 -2.54 -5.79
CA ASN A 25 -6.95 -3.94 -5.81
C ASN A 25 -7.77 -4.28 -7.07
N ILE A 26 -8.62 -3.37 -7.53
CA ILE A 26 -9.39 -3.56 -8.75
C ILE A 26 -8.49 -3.48 -9.98
N LEU A 27 -7.49 -2.59 -9.99
CA LEU A 27 -6.46 -2.55 -11.03
C LEU A 27 -5.67 -3.86 -11.08
N ILE A 28 -5.20 -4.38 -9.93
CA ILE A 28 -4.52 -5.68 -9.84
C ILE A 28 -5.40 -6.78 -10.42
N LEU A 29 -6.67 -6.87 -10.01
CA LEU A 29 -7.61 -7.86 -10.54
C LEU A 29 -7.77 -7.71 -12.06
N SER A 30 -7.88 -6.49 -12.55
CA SER A 30 -8.08 -6.21 -13.98
C SER A 30 -6.84 -6.58 -14.80
N PHE A 31 -5.64 -6.22 -14.34
CA PHE A 31 -4.38 -6.63 -14.98
C PHE A 31 -4.21 -8.15 -15.01
N ARG A 32 -4.52 -8.85 -13.91
CA ARG A 32 -4.49 -10.32 -13.85
C ARG A 32 -5.43 -10.99 -14.86
N ASN A 33 -6.53 -10.32 -15.22
CA ASN A 33 -7.50 -10.81 -16.20
C ASN A 33 -7.28 -10.25 -17.61
N GLY A 34 -6.15 -9.58 -17.88
CA GLY A 34 -5.85 -8.99 -19.20
C GLY A 34 -6.69 -7.75 -19.56
N ARG A 35 -7.39 -7.17 -18.59
CA ARG A 35 -8.31 -6.01 -18.77
C ARG A 35 -7.78 -4.72 -18.15
N GLY A 36 -6.52 -4.69 -17.73
CA GLY A 36 -5.94 -3.52 -17.07
C GLY A 36 -5.95 -2.24 -17.91
N ALA A 37 -5.88 -2.36 -19.24
CA ALA A 37 -5.94 -1.23 -20.16
C ALA A 37 -7.31 -0.50 -20.15
N GLU A 38 -8.40 -1.16 -19.71
CA GLU A 38 -9.73 -0.55 -19.62
C GLU A 38 -9.89 0.45 -18.45
N LEU A 39 -8.85 0.56 -17.61
CA LEU A 39 -8.82 1.36 -16.38
C LEU A 39 -7.67 2.36 -16.36
N SER A 40 -7.28 2.91 -17.53
CA SER A 40 -6.19 3.89 -17.64
C SER A 40 -6.37 5.10 -16.73
N GLU A 41 -7.59 5.65 -16.59
CA GLU A 41 -7.82 6.82 -15.76
C GLU A 41 -7.63 6.52 -14.26
N SER A 42 -8.04 5.32 -13.84
CA SER A 42 -7.84 4.87 -12.47
C SER A 42 -6.36 4.62 -12.18
N LEU A 43 -5.62 4.10 -13.16
CA LEU A 43 -4.18 3.90 -13.08
C LEU A 43 -3.44 5.25 -12.97
N ASP A 44 -3.76 6.20 -13.83
CA ASP A 44 -3.17 7.55 -13.83
C ASP A 44 -3.44 8.28 -12.51
N TRP A 45 -4.64 8.14 -11.96
CA TRP A 45 -4.99 8.71 -10.67
C TRP A 45 -4.17 8.11 -9.52
N VAL A 46 -4.01 6.79 -9.48
CA VAL A 46 -3.16 6.10 -8.48
C VAL A 46 -1.70 6.56 -8.60
N PHE A 47 -1.21 6.71 -9.82
CA PHE A 47 0.14 7.20 -10.11
C PHE A 47 0.34 8.66 -9.71
N ASN A 48 -0.66 9.52 -9.91
CA ASN A 48 -0.63 10.89 -9.42
C ASN A 48 -0.51 10.95 -7.89
N ILE A 49 -1.22 10.07 -7.17
CA ILE A 49 -1.14 9.98 -5.70
C ILE A 49 0.28 9.58 -5.27
N LEU A 50 0.88 8.59 -5.95
CA LEU A 50 2.25 8.18 -5.68
C LEU A 50 3.23 9.34 -5.89
N GLN A 51 3.19 10.00 -7.05
CA GLN A 51 4.09 11.09 -7.42
C GLN A 51 3.95 12.30 -6.47
N SER A 52 2.72 12.66 -6.12
CA SER A 52 2.44 13.81 -5.24
C SER A 52 2.55 13.49 -3.75
N ARG A 53 2.86 12.24 -3.38
CA ARG A 53 2.97 11.77 -1.99
C ARG A 53 1.73 12.03 -1.13
N LYS A 54 0.55 12.17 -1.76
CA LYS A 54 -0.73 12.43 -1.05
C LYS A 54 -1.12 11.35 -0.05
N TYR A 55 -0.53 10.16 -0.16
CA TYR A 55 -0.73 9.03 0.75
C TYR A 55 0.06 9.12 2.07
N ILE A 56 1.00 10.07 2.24
CA ILE A 56 1.90 10.12 3.40
C ILE A 56 1.15 10.19 4.73
N ASN A 57 0.04 10.92 4.78
CA ASN A 57 -0.76 11.08 6.00
C ASN A 57 -1.80 9.96 6.18
N GLY A 58 -1.66 8.85 5.44
CA GLY A 58 -2.66 7.80 5.34
C GLY A 58 -3.87 8.22 4.49
N THR A 59 -4.86 7.35 4.45
CA THR A 59 -6.19 7.65 3.88
C THR A 59 -7.22 7.68 5.00
N TYR A 60 -8.50 7.82 4.65
CA TYR A 60 -9.58 7.80 5.65
C TYR A 60 -9.68 6.45 6.40
N TYR A 61 -9.28 5.33 5.76
CA TYR A 61 -9.33 3.99 6.34
C TYR A 61 -7.94 3.41 6.64
N GLU A 62 -6.90 3.89 5.95
CA GLU A 62 -5.54 3.38 6.07
C GLU A 62 -4.68 4.31 6.93
N VAL A 63 -4.09 3.74 7.99
CA VAL A 63 -3.40 4.51 9.03
C VAL A 63 -1.98 4.92 8.61
N THR A 64 -1.40 4.23 7.61
CA THR A 64 0.03 4.37 7.29
C THR A 64 0.28 4.52 5.79
N ALA A 65 1.34 5.26 5.46
CA ALA A 65 1.84 5.39 4.09
C ALA A 65 2.31 4.04 3.53
N GLU A 66 2.81 3.18 4.42
CA GLU A 66 3.35 1.85 4.13
C GLU A 66 2.28 0.92 3.57
N CYS A 67 1.01 1.06 3.99
CA CYS A 67 -0.09 0.30 3.41
C CYS A 67 -0.24 0.62 1.91
N PHE A 68 -0.31 1.90 1.55
CA PHE A 68 -0.38 2.33 0.15
C PHE A 68 0.80 1.80 -0.67
N LEU A 69 2.02 1.96 -0.17
CA LEU A 69 3.23 1.49 -0.88
C LEU A 69 3.26 -0.02 -1.06
N TYR A 70 2.81 -0.78 -0.06
CA TYR A 70 2.68 -2.23 -0.17
C TYR A 70 1.69 -2.62 -1.28
N PHE A 71 0.52 -2.00 -1.36
CA PHE A 71 -0.44 -2.29 -2.43
C PHE A 71 0.07 -1.87 -3.82
N ILE A 72 0.79 -0.75 -3.93
CA ILE A 72 1.46 -0.36 -5.18
C ILE A 72 2.47 -1.44 -5.61
N SER A 73 3.26 -1.99 -4.69
CA SER A 73 4.22 -3.07 -5.01
C SER A 73 3.53 -4.27 -5.70
N GLY A 74 2.33 -4.62 -5.24
CA GLY A 74 1.50 -5.65 -5.84
C GLY A 74 1.00 -5.25 -7.23
N LEU A 75 0.54 -4.01 -7.41
CA LEU A 75 0.11 -3.50 -8.71
C LEU A 75 1.23 -3.56 -9.75
N ILE A 76 2.40 -3.02 -9.41
CA ILE A 76 3.60 -3.02 -10.25
C ILE A 76 3.93 -4.45 -10.70
N SER A 77 3.89 -5.40 -9.77
CA SER A 77 4.21 -6.82 -10.03
C SER A 77 3.21 -7.52 -10.96
N ASN A 78 2.01 -6.97 -11.17
CA ASN A 78 1.00 -7.53 -12.08
C ASN A 78 0.90 -6.76 -13.41
N MET A 79 1.63 -5.66 -13.57
CA MET A 79 1.63 -4.87 -14.80
C MET A 79 2.68 -5.39 -15.79
N PRO A 80 2.31 -5.67 -17.06
CA PRO A 80 3.25 -6.20 -18.04
C PRO A 80 4.28 -5.16 -18.52
N ASN A 81 3.91 -3.88 -18.56
CA ASN A 81 4.75 -2.80 -19.12
C ASN A 81 4.72 -1.56 -18.23
N ILE A 82 5.45 -1.60 -17.11
CA ILE A 82 5.60 -0.41 -16.26
C ILE A 82 6.73 0.49 -16.77
N CYS A 83 6.48 1.81 -16.83
CA CYS A 83 7.51 2.74 -17.29
C CYS A 83 8.58 2.96 -16.21
N SER A 84 9.82 3.23 -16.65
CA SER A 84 10.97 3.42 -15.76
C SER A 84 10.75 4.57 -14.77
N ALA A 85 10.16 5.68 -15.22
CA ALA A 85 9.86 6.83 -14.37
C ALA A 85 8.92 6.46 -13.21
N MET A 86 7.99 5.53 -13.42
CA MET A 86 7.09 5.05 -12.36
C MET A 86 7.84 4.19 -11.35
N MET A 87 8.67 3.28 -11.84
CA MET A 87 9.53 2.43 -10.99
C MET A 87 10.48 3.27 -10.13
N GLU A 88 11.06 4.32 -10.73
CA GLU A 88 11.94 5.25 -10.04
C GLU A 88 11.18 6.04 -8.96
N SER A 89 10.03 6.63 -9.31
CA SER A 89 9.21 7.37 -8.35
C SER A 89 8.72 6.50 -7.19
N PHE A 90 8.39 5.23 -7.46
CA PHE A 90 8.06 4.27 -6.42
C PHE A 90 9.27 3.92 -5.54
N GLY A 91 10.44 3.69 -6.14
CA GLY A 91 11.67 3.41 -5.39
C GLY A 91 12.08 4.57 -4.48
N GLU A 92 11.94 5.81 -4.95
CA GLU A 92 12.13 7.02 -4.13
C GLU A 92 11.14 7.08 -2.97
N ALA A 93 9.85 6.90 -3.27
CA ALA A 93 8.79 6.88 -2.28
C ALA A 93 9.05 5.85 -1.17
N VAL A 94 9.51 4.64 -1.53
CA VAL A 94 9.85 3.62 -0.54
C VAL A 94 11.08 4.01 0.28
N ARG A 95 12.12 4.55 -0.36
CA ARG A 95 13.37 4.95 0.31
C ARG A 95 13.15 6.09 1.31
N GLU A 96 12.27 7.04 1.00
CA GLU A 96 11.86 8.13 1.90
C GLU A 96 11.27 7.61 3.23
N ARG A 97 10.77 6.37 3.25
CA ARG A 97 10.16 5.76 4.42
C ARG A 97 11.13 4.94 5.27
N PHE A 98 12.33 4.66 4.79
CA PHE A 98 13.29 3.80 5.49
C PHE A 98 13.53 4.32 6.91
N SER A 99 13.58 3.38 7.88
CA SER A 99 13.76 3.70 9.30
C SER A 99 12.69 4.59 9.94
N MET A 100 11.57 4.89 9.25
CA MET A 100 10.46 5.60 9.88
C MET A 100 9.82 4.72 10.98
N PRO A 101 9.36 5.32 12.10
CA PRO A 101 8.70 4.56 13.17
C PRO A 101 7.49 3.79 12.67
N GLY A 102 7.28 2.58 13.17
CA GLY A 102 6.16 1.73 12.79
C GLY A 102 6.07 0.49 13.65
N ASP A 103 4.89 -0.13 13.69
CA ASP A 103 4.73 -1.45 14.29
C ASP A 103 5.28 -2.54 13.36
N GLY A 104 5.24 -3.80 13.83
CA GLY A 104 5.77 -4.91 13.04
C GLY A 104 5.11 -5.07 11.67
N LEU A 105 3.85 -4.64 11.48
CA LEU A 105 3.17 -4.71 10.19
C LEU A 105 3.70 -3.62 9.25
N THR A 106 3.77 -2.39 9.77
CA THR A 106 4.28 -1.21 9.05
C THR A 106 5.68 -1.46 8.51
N VAL A 107 6.58 -1.97 9.37
CA VAL A 107 7.97 -2.30 9.00
C VAL A 107 7.98 -3.44 7.96
N SER A 108 7.14 -4.47 8.12
CA SER A 108 7.08 -5.58 7.15
C SER A 108 6.59 -5.14 5.77
N MET A 109 5.55 -4.32 5.71
CA MET A 109 5.03 -3.74 4.46
C MET A 109 6.11 -2.95 3.73
N ARG A 110 6.88 -2.15 4.46
CA ARG A 110 7.98 -1.36 3.90
C ARG A 110 9.11 -2.22 3.34
N ILE A 111 9.53 -3.26 4.06
CA ILE A 111 10.53 -4.23 3.58
C ILE A 111 10.05 -4.92 2.30
N LEU A 112 8.79 -5.37 2.24
CA LEU A 112 8.22 -6.02 1.07
C LEU A 112 8.12 -5.07 -0.14
N ALA A 113 7.70 -3.83 0.10
CA ALA A 113 7.67 -2.79 -0.93
C ALA A 113 9.07 -2.45 -1.45
N ALA A 114 10.08 -2.44 -0.59
CA ALA A 114 11.48 -2.24 -0.98
C ALA A 114 11.98 -3.40 -1.87
N ALA A 115 11.72 -4.63 -1.45
CA ALA A 115 12.15 -5.82 -2.16
C ALA A 115 11.55 -5.92 -3.57
N SER A 116 10.31 -5.45 -3.77
CA SER A 116 9.65 -5.48 -5.09
C SER A 116 10.35 -4.62 -6.15
N VAL A 117 11.22 -3.69 -5.75
CA VAL A 117 12.02 -2.85 -6.64
C VAL A 117 13.52 -3.00 -6.41
N GLY A 118 13.95 -4.12 -5.81
CA GLY A 118 15.36 -4.46 -5.64
C GLY A 118 16.09 -3.61 -4.60
N LEU A 119 15.37 -2.93 -3.71
CA LEU A 119 15.95 -2.20 -2.58
C LEU A 119 16.07 -3.11 -1.35
N SER A 120 17.10 -2.87 -0.54
CA SER A 120 17.35 -3.60 0.71
C SER A 120 17.36 -2.63 1.89
N ASP A 121 16.31 -2.68 2.73
CA ASP A 121 16.24 -1.89 3.96
C ASP A 121 16.80 -2.68 5.15
N VAL A 122 18.13 -2.72 5.25
CA VAL A 122 18.86 -3.45 6.30
C VAL A 122 18.50 -2.95 7.70
N SER A 123 18.22 -1.65 7.85
CA SER A 123 17.86 -1.02 9.12
C SER A 123 16.51 -1.53 9.61
N ASP A 124 15.53 -1.57 8.72
CA ASP A 124 14.21 -2.10 9.03
C ASP A 124 14.21 -3.60 9.26
N ILE A 125 15.00 -4.36 8.49
CA ILE A 125 15.16 -5.80 8.72
C ILE A 125 15.68 -6.03 10.14
N SER A 126 16.70 -5.28 10.57
CA SER A 126 17.21 -5.35 11.94
C SER A 126 16.14 -4.97 12.97
N SER A 127 15.36 -3.94 12.69
CA SER A 127 14.29 -3.48 13.58
C SER A 127 13.16 -4.51 13.69
N LEU A 128 12.78 -5.14 12.58
CA LEU A 128 11.75 -6.18 12.54
C LEU A 128 12.19 -7.42 13.32
N LEU A 129 13.44 -7.84 13.19
CA LEU A 129 14.00 -8.96 13.95
C LEU A 129 13.97 -8.70 15.47
N LYS A 130 14.14 -7.45 15.91
CA LYS A 130 14.02 -7.09 17.34
C LYS A 130 12.57 -7.12 17.84
N LEU A 131 11.60 -6.95 16.95
CA LEU A 131 10.16 -7.04 17.27
C LEU A 131 9.65 -8.49 17.27
N GLN A 132 10.47 -9.42 16.78
CA GLN A 132 10.13 -10.83 16.66
C GLN A 132 10.27 -11.54 18.01
N ASN A 133 9.26 -12.33 18.37
CA ASN A 133 9.32 -13.24 19.50
C ASN A 133 10.22 -14.44 19.17
N GLN A 134 10.60 -15.22 20.19
CA GLN A 134 11.45 -16.41 20.02
C GLN A 134 10.87 -17.47 19.06
N ASP A 135 9.54 -17.51 18.91
CA ASP A 135 8.83 -18.43 18.01
C ASP A 135 8.70 -17.90 16.56
N GLY A 136 9.29 -16.74 16.27
CA GLY A 136 9.21 -16.10 14.96
C GLY A 136 7.97 -15.21 14.78
N SER A 137 7.05 -15.17 15.74
CA SER A 137 5.84 -14.34 15.66
C SER A 137 6.14 -12.86 15.86
N ILE A 138 5.36 -11.98 15.22
CA ILE A 138 5.48 -10.53 15.35
C ILE A 138 4.11 -9.98 15.70
N LYS A 139 4.02 -9.16 16.76
CA LYS A 139 2.77 -8.50 17.12
C LYS A 139 2.49 -7.37 16.12
N ARG A 140 1.31 -7.42 15.51
CA ARG A 140 0.91 -6.54 14.40
C ARG A 140 -0.50 -6.01 14.60
N TYR A 141 -0.79 -4.80 14.16
CA TYR A 141 -2.15 -4.24 14.13
C TYR A 141 -2.55 -3.93 12.68
N MET A 142 -3.62 -4.54 12.18
CA MET A 142 -4.03 -4.43 10.78
C MET A 142 -5.03 -3.31 10.51
N TYR A 143 -5.93 -3.04 11.45
CA TYR A 143 -6.98 -2.04 11.23
C TYR A 143 -7.37 -1.35 12.53
N LYS A 144 -7.87 -0.12 12.36
CA LYS A 144 -8.44 0.69 13.43
C LYS A 144 -9.96 0.64 13.32
N TYR A 145 -10.64 0.32 14.41
CA TYR A 145 -12.10 0.36 14.45
C TYR A 145 -12.57 1.82 14.37
N GLY A 146 -13.30 2.18 13.30
CA GLY A 146 -13.56 3.57 12.93
C GLY A 146 -14.30 4.42 13.97
N SER A 147 -15.09 3.82 14.87
CA SER A 147 -15.85 4.55 15.90
C SER A 147 -15.14 4.67 17.25
N THR A 148 -14.22 3.76 17.59
CA THR A 148 -13.57 3.71 18.91
C THR A 148 -12.07 3.91 18.86
N GLY A 149 -11.48 3.81 17.67
CA GLY A 149 -10.04 3.89 17.47
C GLY A 149 -9.25 2.68 17.96
N MET A 150 -9.93 1.59 18.32
CA MET A 150 -9.29 0.36 18.80
C MET A 150 -8.50 -0.32 17.69
N LEU A 151 -7.25 -0.69 17.99
CA LEU A 151 -6.38 -1.40 17.05
C LEU A 151 -6.65 -2.90 17.12
N ILE A 152 -6.99 -3.50 15.98
CA ILE A 152 -7.24 -4.94 15.86
C ILE A 152 -6.04 -5.59 15.17
N GLY A 153 -5.51 -6.64 15.78
CA GLY A 153 -4.23 -7.22 15.42
C GLY A 153 -4.14 -8.72 15.68
N ASN A 154 -3.16 -9.37 15.05
CA ASN A 154 -2.88 -10.80 15.21
C ASN A 154 -1.37 -10.99 15.39
N ARG A 155 -0.97 -12.08 16.07
CA ARG A 155 0.43 -12.49 16.27
C ARG A 155 0.93 -13.47 15.20
N GLY A 156 0.03 -14.15 14.47
CA GLY A 156 0.38 -15.24 13.55
C GLY A 156 0.00 -15.03 12.08
N LEU A 157 -0.60 -13.90 11.68
CA LEU A 157 -1.01 -13.70 10.29
C LEU A 157 0.15 -13.17 9.42
N ALA A 158 0.83 -14.15 8.80
CA ALA A 158 1.61 -14.24 7.56
C ALA A 158 2.74 -13.24 7.22
N PRO A 159 3.86 -13.69 6.61
CA PRO A 159 4.31 -13.19 5.32
C PRO A 159 3.49 -13.79 4.17
#